data_AF-A0AA35IB88-F1
#
_entry.id   AF-A0AA35IB88-F1
#
_cell.length_a   1.000
_cell.length_b   1.000
_cell.length_c   1.000
_cell.angle_alpha   90.00
_cell.angle_beta   90.00
_cell.angle_gamma   90.00
#
_symmetry.space_group_name_H-M   'P 1'
#
loop_
_entity.id
_entity.type
_entity.pdbx_description
1 polymer ?
#
loop_
_entity_poly.entity_id
_entity_poly.type
_entity_poly.pdbx_seq_one_letter_code
_entity_poly.pdbx_strand_id
1 'polypeptide(L)' 'MQQAIRVADTTAFFSVDISQGTRTGYLVEMGPTAQIFQNPREQLTSDYISGKFS' A
#
# COMPACT_ATOMS: atom_id res chain seq x y z
N MET A 1 -8.18 -5.16 -3.55
CA MET A 1 -7.61 -5.32 -2.19
C MET A 1 -8.61 -5.58 -1.05
N GLN A 2 -9.93 -5.56 -1.26
CA GLN A 2 -10.90 -5.66 -0.15
C GLN A 2 -10.88 -6.98 0.65
N GLN A 3 -10.21 -8.03 0.14
CA GLN A 3 -10.07 -9.30 0.85
C GLN A 3 -9.12 -9.21 2.05
N ALA A 4 -8.05 -8.41 1.97
CA ALA A 4 -7.08 -8.25 3.06
C ALA A 4 -7.70 -7.60 4.30
N ILE A 5 -8.66 -6.68 4.11
CA ILE A 5 -9.40 -6.00 5.17
C ILE A 5 -10.13 -7.00 6.09
N ARG A 6 -10.53 -8.16 5.56
CA ARG A 6 -11.39 -9.11 6.28
C ARG A 6 -10.63 -10.10 7.17
N VAL A 7 -9.32 -10.25 6.98
CA VAL A 7 -8.57 -11.38 7.55
C VAL A 7 -7.26 -10.95 8.23
N ALA A 8 -6.69 -9.79 7.85
CA ALA A 8 -5.41 -9.35 8.40
C ALA A 8 -5.59 -8.35 9.56
N ASP A 9 -4.81 -8.52 10.62
CA ASP A 9 -4.68 -7.52 11.69
C ASP A 9 -3.73 -6.38 11.29
N THR A 10 -2.71 -6.70 10.48
CA THR A 10 -1.68 -5.78 10.01
C THR A 10 -1.48 -5.92 8.50
N THR A 11 -1.27 -4.80 7.82
CA THR A 11 -1.02 -4.75 6.38
C THR A 11 0.25 -3.97 6.08
N ALA A 12 1.04 -4.48 5.14
CA ALA A 12 2.21 -3.80 4.58
C ALA A 12 1.97 -3.56 3.09
N PHE A 13 2.19 -2.33 2.64
CA PHE A 13 2.10 -1.93 1.24
C PHE A 13 3.51 -1.76 0.66
N PHE A 14 3.77 -2.45 -0.45
CA PHE A 14 5.03 -2.37 -1.19
C PHE A 14 4.80 -1.75 -2.56
N SER A 15 5.72 -0.91 -2.99
CA SER A 15 5.76 -0.36 -4.35
C SER A 15 7.09 -0.70 -5.01
N VAL A 16 7.16 -0.52 -6.32
CA VAL A 16 8.36 -0.80 -7.12
C VAL A 16 8.87 0.51 -7.68
N ASP A 17 10.13 0.83 -7.38
CA ASP A 17 10.86 1.87 -8.08
C ASP A 17 11.58 1.27 -9.30
N ILE A 18 11.51 1.97 -10.43
CA ILE A 18 12.12 1.60 -11.72
C ILE A 18 13.10 2.68 -12.23
N SER A 19 13.33 3.74 -11.47
CA SER A 19 14.11 4.91 -11.88
C SER A 19 15.58 4.59 -12.22
N GLN A 20 16.16 3.55 -11.61
CA GLN A 20 17.56 3.13 -11.77
C GLN A 20 17.76 2.01 -12.79
N GLY A 21 16.79 1.77 -13.70
CA GLY A 21 16.83 0.69 -14.68
C GLY A 21 16.68 -0.73 -14.09
N THR A 22 16.59 -0.84 -12.77
CA THR A 22 16.34 -2.07 -12.02
C THR A 22 15.03 -1.93 -11.25
N ARG A 23 14.23 -3.00 -11.20
CA ARG A 23 12.99 -3.04 -10.40
C ARG A 23 13.33 -3.33 -8.94
N THR A 24 13.22 -2.32 -8.09
CA THR A 24 13.46 -2.45 -6.65
C THR A 24 12.15 -2.28 -5.89
N GLY A 25 11.69 -3.35 -5.25
CA GLY A 25 10.56 -3.29 -4.33
C GLY A 25 10.97 -2.61 -3.03
N TYR A 26 10.16 -1.68 -2.54
CA TYR A 26 10.37 -1.03 -1.24
C TYR A 26 9.07 -1.00 -0.44
N LEU A 27 9.21 -1.08 0.88
CA LEU A 27 8.11 -0.93 1.81
C LEU A 27 7.71 0.54 1.85
N VAL A 28 6.46 0.83 1.51
CA VAL A 28 5.89 2.19 1.53
C VAL A 28 5.29 2.46 2.90
N GLU A 29 4.39 1.61 3.36
CA GLU A 29 3.66 1.81 4.62
C GLU A 29 3.34 0.46 5.27
N MET A 30 3.37 0.40 6.60
CA MET A 30 2.95 -0.78 7.38
C MET A 30 2.22 -0.34 8.65
N GLY A 31 1.13 -1.02 8.98
CA GLY A 31 0.34 -0.70 10.16
C GLY A 31 -0.93 -1.54 10.29
N PRO A 32 -1.78 -1.23 11.29
CA PRO A 32 -3.07 -1.90 11.46
C PRO A 32 -3.88 -1.84 10.17
N THR A 33 -4.45 -2.96 9.75
CA THR A 33 -5.17 -3.06 8.48
C THR A 33 -6.26 -2.00 8.35
N ALA A 34 -7.03 -1.76 9.41
CA ALA A 34 -8.04 -0.69 9.41
C ALA A 34 -7.44 0.70 9.13
N GLN A 35 -6.27 1.03 9.68
CA GLN A 35 -5.62 2.33 9.45
C GLN A 35 -5.13 2.45 8.00
N ILE A 36 -4.47 1.41 7.47
CA ILE A 36 -3.97 1.41 6.09
C ILE A 36 -5.11 1.68 5.08
N PHE A 37 -6.29 1.08 5.30
CA PHE A 37 -7.42 1.19 4.38
C PHE A 37 -8.36 2.38 4.61
N GLN A 38 -8.42 2.94 5.83
CA GLN A 38 -9.33 4.06 6.16
C GLN A 38 -8.63 5.42 6.20
N ASN A 39 -7.38 5.45 6.67
CA ASN A 39 -6.61 6.69 6.82
C ASN A 39 -5.11 6.41 6.58
N PRO A 40 -4.72 6.07 5.34
CA PRO A 40 -3.32 5.85 4.98
C PRO A 40 -2.50 7.12 5.26
N ARG A 41 -1.27 6.94 5.77
CA ARG A 41 -0.36 8.04 6.05
C ARG A 41 0.45 8.43 4.83
N GLU A 42 0.73 7.47 3.95
CA GLU A 42 1.51 7.70 2.74
C GLU A 42 0.60 8.00 1.54
N GLN A 43 0.98 9.01 0.77
CA GLN A 43 0.23 9.44 -0.41
C GLN A 43 0.13 8.31 -1.46
N LEU A 44 1.21 7.56 -1.66
CA LEU A 44 1.24 6.40 -2.56
C LEU A 44 0.25 5.31 -2.14
N THR A 45 0.14 5.03 -0.84
CA THR A 45 -0.85 4.09 -0.30
C THR A 45 -2.27 4.59 -0.56
N SER A 46 -2.52 5.89 -0.31
CA SER A 46 -3.82 6.54 -0.55
C SER A 46 -4.24 6.48 -2.02
N ASP A 47 -3.33 6.81 -2.94
CA ASP A 47 -3.59 6.79 -4.37
C ASP A 47 -3.84 5.36 -4.89
N TYR A 48 -3.16 4.36 -4.33
CA TYR A 48 -3.40 2.95 -4.68
C TYR A 48 -4.74 2.42 -4.16
N ILE A 49 -5.11 2.74 -2.92
CA ILE A 49 -6.37 2.29 -2.30
C ILE A 49 -7.59 2.99 -2.91
N SER A 50 -7.47 4.27 -3.25
CA SER A 50 -8.54 5.04 -3.91
C SER A 50 -8.78 4.66 -5.38
N GLY A 51 -7.92 3.81 -5.96
CA GLY A 51 -8.08 3.33 -7.33
C GLY A 51 -7.66 4.32 -8.40
N LYS A 52 -6.81 5.32 -8.07
CA LYS A 52 -6.21 6.22 -9.08
C LYS A 52 -5.26 5.52 -10.04
N PHE A 53 -4.88 4.28 -9.73
CA PHE A 53 -4.17 3.38 -10.63
C PHE A 53 -5.17 2.31 -11.10
N SER A 54 -5.95 2.64 -12.14
CA SER A 54 -6.87 1.74 -12.84
C SER A 54 -6.38 1.43 -14.25
#